data_AF-A0A5B0NH79-F1
#
_entry.id   AF-A0A5B0NH79-F1
#
_cell.length_a   1.000
_cell.length_b   1.000
_cell.length_c   1.000
_cell.angle_alpha   90.00
_cell.angle_beta   90.00
_cell.angle_gamma   90.00
#
_symmetry.space_group_name_H-M   'P 1'
#
loop_
_entity.id
_entity.type
_entity.pdbx_description
1 polymer ?
#
loop_
_entity_poly.entity_id
_entity_poly.type
_entity_poly.pdbx_seq_one_letter_code
_entity_poly.pdbx_strand_id
1 'polypeptide(L)'
;MVFKRSAAIKLKNAELETKRQERRLVLEPAVLGVVSALGGYEDVLVENKNEDHDQDQEEDDDDEIEIEGQEKKPTPGSFRTERVYKLGDECLGCLKDLKKFWRLDEEDENRTVARILYSSQIVPNDLLPILLSTQIENKKDHRVALLCADLIAALTWPVDVAKELKEACDIEDEEERRQATNIDFSSLVDGQLSYKRDIVRTGAMGPIFRLIVPVIQKPKNERTEKDENVISLVLHIIRNLLALRDKPASGPGIEESHLQSDFIQQLSKFGIFDLLIHMSHGSNRFDEFGQWNMIVLNIWDHLFRGVDAEDLIDAETCVGTNDTGETISTVKASDKKLESLLLDEEQARKAKARKSTTRHSRFGTTLSVTTVSLFFLPNQLTF
;
A
#
# COMPACT_ATOMS: atom_id res chain seq x y z
N MET A 1 24.35 -35.15 -22.32
CA MET A 1 23.01 -35.32 -21.68
C MET A 1 22.41 -34.01 -21.19
N VAL A 2 23.18 -33.07 -20.64
CA VAL A 2 22.69 -31.77 -20.10
C VAL A 2 21.97 -30.91 -21.14
N PHE A 3 22.51 -30.79 -22.37
CA PHE A 3 21.88 -30.01 -23.45
C PHE A 3 20.50 -30.55 -23.89
N LYS A 4 20.32 -31.88 -23.94
CA LYS A 4 19.03 -32.50 -24.28
C LYS A 4 17.99 -32.29 -23.18
N ARG A 5 18.41 -32.29 -21.90
CA ARG A 5 17.52 -31.97 -20.76
C ARG A 5 17.11 -30.49 -20.80
N SER A 6 18.03 -29.56 -21.06
CA SER A 6 17.72 -28.13 -21.18
C SER A 6 16.75 -27.81 -22.32
N ALA A 7 16.90 -28.45 -23.49
CA ALA A 7 15.97 -28.28 -24.60
C ALA A 7 14.56 -28.82 -24.30
N ALA A 8 14.47 -29.99 -23.66
CA ALA A 8 13.19 -30.57 -23.24
C ALA A 8 12.49 -29.70 -22.18
N ILE A 9 13.25 -29.10 -21.26
CA ILE A 9 12.72 -28.15 -20.26
C ILE A 9 12.16 -26.90 -20.93
N LYS A 10 12.86 -26.32 -21.91
CA LYS A 10 12.37 -25.15 -22.64
C LYS A 10 11.07 -25.42 -23.40
N LEU A 11 10.97 -26.59 -24.04
CA LEU A 11 9.77 -26.98 -24.79
C LEU A 11 8.56 -27.13 -23.86
N LYS A 12 8.75 -27.76 -22.69
CA LYS A 12 7.70 -27.90 -21.67
C LYS A 12 7.27 -26.57 -21.05
N ASN A 13 8.20 -25.66 -20.79
CA ASN A 13 7.86 -24.31 -20.31
C ASN A 13 7.01 -23.56 -21.35
N ALA A 14 7.33 -23.71 -22.63
CA ALA A 14 6.51 -23.15 -23.70
C ALA A 14 5.10 -23.75 -23.75
N GLU A 15 4.94 -25.06 -23.54
CA GLU A 15 3.63 -25.72 -23.45
C GLU A 15 2.79 -25.21 -22.25
N LEU A 16 3.43 -24.94 -21.12
CA LEU A 16 2.77 -24.35 -19.95
C LEU A 16 2.36 -22.90 -20.21
N GLU A 17 3.22 -22.11 -20.85
CA GLU A 17 2.89 -20.75 -21.28
C GLU A 17 1.73 -20.75 -22.27
N THR A 18 1.67 -21.70 -23.22
CA THR A 18 0.53 -21.81 -24.14
C THR A 18 -0.77 -22.12 -23.41
N LYS A 19 -0.77 -23.02 -22.41
CA LYS A 19 -1.96 -23.29 -21.59
C LYS A 19 -2.42 -22.05 -20.80
N ARG A 20 -1.46 -21.30 -20.23
CA ARG A 20 -1.74 -20.03 -19.55
C ARG A 20 -2.37 -19.01 -20.50
N GLN A 21 -1.84 -18.92 -21.73
CA GLN A 21 -2.38 -18.06 -22.78
C GLN A 21 -3.78 -18.49 -23.22
N GLU A 22 -4.03 -19.78 -23.43
CA GLU A 22 -5.36 -20.30 -23.78
C GLU A 22 -6.41 -19.99 -22.71
N ARG A 23 -6.07 -20.19 -21.42
CA ARG A 23 -6.96 -19.84 -20.30
C ARG A 23 -7.24 -18.34 -20.28
N ARG A 24 -6.21 -17.51 -20.47
CA ARG A 24 -6.34 -16.06 -20.53
C ARG A 24 -7.24 -15.64 -21.71
N LEU A 25 -7.07 -16.23 -22.89
CA LEU A 25 -7.88 -15.92 -24.08
C LEU A 25 -9.39 -16.18 -23.87
N VAL A 26 -9.74 -17.14 -23.02
CA VAL A 26 -11.14 -17.44 -22.68
C VAL A 26 -11.66 -16.49 -21.59
N LEU A 27 -10.88 -16.25 -20.53
CA LEU A 27 -11.32 -15.48 -19.36
C LEU A 27 -11.30 -13.96 -19.60
N GLU A 28 -10.29 -13.46 -20.31
CA GLU A 28 -10.08 -12.02 -20.55
C GLU A 28 -11.31 -11.34 -21.20
N PRO A 29 -11.89 -11.82 -22.31
CA PRO A 29 -13.07 -11.19 -22.87
C PRO A 29 -14.30 -11.27 -21.95
N ALA A 30 -14.45 -12.35 -21.18
CA ALA A 30 -15.56 -12.49 -20.25
C ALA A 30 -15.46 -11.50 -19.08
N VAL A 31 -14.27 -11.38 -18.48
CA VAL A 31 -14.02 -10.45 -17.37
C VAL A 31 -14.13 -9.01 -17.85
N LEU A 32 -13.50 -8.65 -18.98
CA LEU A 32 -13.56 -7.30 -19.53
C LEU A 32 -14.97 -6.90 -19.95
N GLY A 33 -15.77 -7.84 -20.48
CA GLY A 33 -17.19 -7.60 -20.76
C GLY A 33 -17.96 -7.19 -19.51
N VAL A 34 -17.72 -7.87 -18.38
CA VAL A 34 -18.35 -7.52 -17.09
C VAL A 34 -17.83 -6.19 -16.55
N VAL A 35 -16.52 -5.90 -16.67
CA VAL A 35 -15.94 -4.61 -16.25
C VAL A 35 -16.56 -3.46 -17.03
N SER A 36 -16.69 -3.59 -18.36
CA SER A 36 -17.30 -2.55 -19.20
C SER A 36 -18.78 -2.29 -18.89
N ALA A 37 -19.47 -3.25 -18.27
CA ALA A 37 -20.87 -3.12 -17.88
C ALA A 37 -21.06 -2.48 -16.49
N LEU A 38 -19.98 -2.20 -15.74
CA LEU A 38 -20.06 -1.56 -14.42
C LEU A 38 -20.54 -0.11 -14.50
N GLY A 39 -20.18 0.61 -15.57
CA GLY A 39 -20.49 2.02 -15.73
C GLY A 39 -19.46 2.72 -16.60
N GLY A 40 -19.44 4.04 -16.50
CA GLY A 40 -18.48 4.86 -17.22
C GLY A 40 -18.56 6.33 -16.83
N TYR A 41 -17.55 7.09 -17.24
CA TYR A 41 -17.54 8.54 -17.08
C TYR A 41 -18.36 9.21 -18.18
N GLU A 42 -19.23 10.11 -17.77
CA GLU A 42 -19.94 11.02 -18.66
C GLU A 42 -19.59 12.47 -18.33
N ASP A 43 -19.36 13.27 -19.37
CA ASP A 43 -19.12 14.70 -19.22
C ASP A 43 -20.48 15.40 -19.03
N VAL A 44 -20.73 15.92 -17.84
CA VAL A 44 -21.95 16.66 -17.50
C VAL A 44 -21.65 18.15 -17.47
N LEU A 45 -22.52 18.96 -18.07
CA LEU A 45 -22.43 20.42 -18.00
C LEU A 45 -23.03 20.90 -16.67
N VAL A 46 -22.19 21.44 -15.79
CA VAL A 46 -22.60 22.04 -14.52
C VAL A 46 -22.54 23.56 -14.68
N GLU A 47 -23.66 24.22 -14.37
CA GLU A 47 -23.75 25.68 -14.36
C GLU A 47 -23.03 26.21 -13.11
N ASN A 48 -22.10 27.17 -13.29
CA ASN A 48 -21.43 27.80 -12.15
C ASN A 48 -22.47 28.56 -11.31
N LYS A 49 -22.85 28.01 -10.16
CA LYS A 49 -23.56 28.76 -9.13
C LYS A 49 -22.53 29.58 -8.36
N ASN A 50 -22.69 30.90 -8.38
CA ASN A 50 -21.95 31.81 -7.52
C ASN A 50 -22.36 31.52 -6.08
N GLU A 51 -21.53 30.79 -5.33
CA GLU A 51 -21.60 30.82 -3.87
C GLU A 51 -20.77 32.02 -3.44
N ASP A 52 -21.46 33.13 -3.15
CA ASP A 52 -20.88 34.31 -2.52
C ASP A 52 -20.38 33.88 -1.13
N HIS A 53 -19.09 33.59 -1.02
CA HIS A 53 -18.42 33.39 0.25
C HIS A 53 -17.77 34.71 0.65
N ASP A 54 -18.52 35.51 1.41
CA ASP A 54 -17.98 36.62 2.19
C ASP A 54 -16.96 36.03 3.18
N GLN A 55 -15.68 36.13 2.86
CA GLN A 55 -14.60 36.02 3.82
C GLN A 55 -14.03 37.41 4.04
N ASP A 56 -14.38 37.98 5.19
CA ASP A 56 -13.70 39.12 5.78
C ASP A 56 -12.20 38.81 5.86
N GLN A 57 -11.39 39.47 5.02
CA GLN A 57 -9.94 39.54 5.17
C GLN A 57 -9.60 40.89 5.80
N GLU A 58 -9.02 40.82 7.00
CA GLU A 58 -8.42 41.95 7.70
C GLU A 58 -7.29 42.55 6.85
N GLU A 59 -7.29 43.88 6.80
CA GLU A 59 -6.35 44.74 6.09
C GLU A 59 -4.94 44.63 6.70
N ASP A 60 -3.93 44.42 5.86
CA ASP A 60 -2.55 44.84 6.14
C ASP A 60 -2.03 45.59 4.90
N ASP A 61 -1.70 46.87 5.12
CA ASP A 61 -1.08 47.79 4.18
C ASP A 61 0.31 47.30 3.74
N ASP A 62 0.57 47.26 2.43
CA ASP A 62 1.89 47.58 1.86
C ASP A 62 1.79 47.85 0.35
N ASP A 63 2.43 48.96 -0.07
CA ASP A 63 2.41 49.56 -1.41
C ASP A 63 3.00 48.66 -2.52
N GLU A 64 2.22 48.28 -3.54
CA GLU A 64 2.78 47.82 -4.83
C GLU A 64 1.89 48.13 -6.06
N ILE A 65 2.33 49.14 -6.83
CA ILE A 65 2.17 49.41 -8.28
C ILE A 65 0.90 48.85 -8.99
N GLU A 66 -0.05 49.75 -9.26
CA GLU A 66 -1.15 49.56 -10.22
C GLU A 66 -0.61 49.29 -11.64
N ILE A 67 -0.85 48.07 -12.14
CA ILE A 67 -0.98 47.81 -13.57
C ILE A 67 -2.45 47.49 -13.81
N GLU A 68 -3.19 48.43 -14.44
CA GLU A 68 -4.57 48.24 -14.91
C GLU A 68 -4.65 47.08 -15.91
N GLY A 69 -4.77 45.86 -15.40
CA GLY A 69 -5.28 44.71 -16.12
C GLY A 69 -6.79 44.65 -15.93
N GLN A 70 -7.54 44.99 -16.98
CA GLN A 70 -9.01 44.94 -16.99
C GLN A 70 -9.54 43.65 -16.36
N GLU A 71 -10.15 43.76 -15.17
CA GLU A 71 -11.00 42.72 -14.60
C GLU A 71 -12.19 42.48 -15.53
N LYS A 72 -12.17 41.37 -16.27
CA LYS A 72 -13.34 40.89 -16.97
C LYS A 72 -14.36 40.40 -15.95
N LYS A 73 -15.41 41.19 -15.74
CA LYS A 73 -16.65 40.74 -15.09
C LYS A 73 -17.08 39.38 -15.70
N PRO A 74 -17.38 38.36 -14.90
CA PRO A 74 -17.73 37.05 -15.41
C PRO A 74 -19.08 37.10 -16.13
N THR A 75 -19.12 36.55 -17.34
CA THR A 75 -20.32 36.44 -18.17
C THR A 75 -21.33 35.49 -17.51
N PRO A 76 -22.63 35.84 -17.41
CA PRO A 76 -23.66 34.92 -16.93
C PRO A 76 -23.77 33.73 -17.89
N GLY A 77 -23.69 32.50 -17.39
CA GLY A 77 -23.77 31.28 -18.20
C GLY A 77 -22.43 30.58 -18.48
N SER A 78 -21.42 30.73 -17.62
CA SER A 78 -20.23 29.88 -17.67
C SER A 78 -20.57 28.47 -17.19
N PHE A 79 -20.67 27.52 -18.12
CA PHE A 79 -20.82 26.10 -17.84
C PHE A 79 -19.44 25.45 -17.73
N ARG A 80 -19.19 24.74 -16.63
CA ARG A 80 -18.02 23.86 -16.51
C ARG A 80 -18.41 22.44 -16.89
N THR A 81 -17.59 21.78 -17.70
CA THR A 81 -17.72 20.33 -17.94
C THR A 81 -17.12 19.59 -16.76
N GLU A 82 -17.93 18.83 -16.03
CA GLU A 82 -17.51 17.99 -14.91
C GLU A 82 -17.66 16.51 -15.31
N ARG A 83 -16.60 15.73 -15.12
CA ARG A 83 -16.62 14.28 -15.36
C ARG A 83 -17.27 13.57 -14.19
N VAL A 84 -18.45 13.02 -14.41
CA VAL A 84 -19.21 12.28 -13.39
C VAL A 84 -19.29 10.81 -13.78
N TYR A 85 -18.99 9.92 -12.85
CA TYR A 85 -19.15 8.49 -13.07
C TYR A 85 -20.63 8.09 -12.95
N LYS A 86 -21.16 7.42 -13.97
CA LYS A 86 -22.51 6.85 -13.96
C LYS A 86 -22.46 5.34 -13.81
N LEU A 87 -23.25 4.85 -12.85
CA LEU A 87 -23.43 3.42 -12.59
C LEU A 87 -24.19 2.78 -13.75
N GLY A 88 -23.72 1.62 -14.22
CA GLY A 88 -24.45 0.79 -15.18
C GLY A 88 -25.72 0.17 -14.57
N ASP A 89 -26.73 -0.08 -15.40
CA ASP A 89 -28.04 -0.61 -14.99
C ASP A 89 -27.94 -1.93 -14.21
N GLU A 90 -26.98 -2.79 -14.56
CA GLU A 90 -26.74 -4.09 -13.93
C GLU A 90 -25.47 -4.14 -13.06
N CYS A 91 -24.95 -2.99 -12.60
CA CYS A 91 -23.69 -2.90 -11.83
C CYS A 91 -23.61 -3.88 -10.64
N LEU A 92 -24.71 -4.06 -9.90
CA LEU A 92 -24.76 -5.00 -8.78
C LEU A 92 -24.65 -6.48 -9.20
N GLY A 93 -25.12 -6.83 -10.40
CA GLY A 93 -24.92 -8.15 -11.00
C GLY A 93 -23.46 -8.34 -11.41
N CYS A 94 -22.91 -7.35 -12.10
CA CYS A 94 -21.51 -7.32 -12.54
C CYS A 94 -20.54 -7.51 -11.37
N LEU A 95 -20.70 -6.78 -10.26
CA LEU A 95 -19.84 -6.91 -9.07
C LEU A 95 -19.88 -8.32 -8.45
N LYS A 96 -21.05 -8.97 -8.45
CA LYS A 96 -21.16 -10.36 -7.97
C LYS A 96 -20.47 -11.33 -8.91
N ASP A 97 -20.56 -11.11 -10.22
CA ASP A 97 -19.91 -11.95 -11.21
C ASP A 97 -18.40 -11.78 -11.18
N LEU A 98 -17.89 -10.56 -10.98
CA LEU A 98 -16.46 -10.32 -10.70
C LEU A 98 -16.00 -11.07 -9.45
N LYS A 99 -16.79 -11.07 -8.37
CA LYS A 99 -16.47 -11.88 -7.18
C LYS A 99 -16.49 -13.38 -7.46
N LYS A 100 -17.35 -13.88 -8.36
CA LYS A 100 -17.33 -15.29 -8.80
C LYS A 100 -16.06 -15.58 -9.61
N PHE A 101 -15.67 -14.70 -10.52
CA PHE A 101 -14.41 -14.84 -11.26
C PHE A 101 -13.20 -14.84 -10.32
N TRP A 102 -13.21 -13.99 -9.29
CA TRP A 102 -12.16 -14.00 -8.26
C TRP A 102 -12.06 -15.33 -7.52
N ARG A 103 -13.19 -15.95 -7.15
CA ARG A 103 -13.18 -17.27 -6.50
C ARG A 103 -12.60 -18.37 -7.39
N LEU A 104 -12.82 -18.30 -8.71
CA LEU A 104 -12.19 -19.21 -9.67
C LEU A 104 -10.67 -19.02 -9.75
N ASP A 105 -10.16 -17.87 -9.32
CA ASP A 105 -8.74 -17.53 -9.25
C ASP A 105 -8.08 -18.03 -7.96
N GLU A 106 -8.85 -18.44 -6.94
CA GLU A 106 -8.31 -19.07 -5.73
C GLU A 106 -7.70 -20.44 -6.02
N GLU A 107 -8.24 -21.14 -7.02
CA GLU A 107 -7.75 -22.43 -7.50
C GLU A 107 -6.68 -22.27 -8.61
N ASP A 108 -6.41 -21.05 -9.09
CA ASP A 108 -5.42 -20.78 -10.13
C ASP A 108 -4.10 -20.30 -9.53
N GLU A 109 -3.06 -21.13 -9.58
CA GLU A 109 -1.72 -20.75 -9.11
C GLU A 109 -1.21 -19.48 -9.80
N ASN A 110 -1.50 -19.30 -11.10
CA ASN A 110 -1.03 -18.15 -11.88
C ASN A 110 -1.79 -16.85 -11.57
N ARG A 111 -2.90 -16.91 -10.82
CA ARG A 111 -3.78 -15.78 -10.49
C ARG A 111 -4.18 -14.99 -11.75
N THR A 112 -4.66 -15.69 -12.78
CA THR A 112 -4.91 -15.10 -14.10
C THR A 112 -5.98 -14.01 -14.06
N VAL A 113 -7.05 -14.19 -13.27
CA VAL A 113 -8.10 -13.19 -13.11
C VAL A 113 -7.57 -11.95 -12.40
N ALA A 114 -6.77 -12.11 -11.34
CA ALA A 114 -6.14 -10.97 -10.66
C ALA A 114 -5.31 -10.11 -11.62
N ARG A 115 -4.55 -10.75 -12.52
CA ARG A 115 -3.75 -10.06 -13.55
C ARG A 115 -4.62 -9.33 -14.57
N ILE A 116 -5.73 -9.94 -14.99
CA ILE A 116 -6.68 -9.31 -15.92
C ILE A 116 -7.32 -8.07 -15.26
N LEU A 117 -7.79 -8.19 -14.02
CA LEU A 117 -8.39 -7.08 -13.26
C LEU A 117 -7.40 -5.94 -13.02
N TYR A 118 -6.13 -6.27 -12.80
CA TYR A 118 -5.07 -5.26 -12.73
C TYR A 118 -4.84 -4.58 -14.09
N SER A 119 -4.78 -5.36 -15.18
CA SER A 119 -4.61 -4.79 -16.52
C SER A 119 -5.77 -3.91 -16.96
N SER A 120 -6.99 -4.19 -16.50
CA SER A 120 -8.17 -3.37 -16.77
C SER A 120 -8.25 -2.11 -15.90
N GLN A 121 -7.38 -1.97 -14.90
CA GLN A 121 -7.35 -0.82 -13.99
C GLN A 121 -8.72 -0.56 -13.33
N ILE A 122 -9.41 -1.63 -12.93
CA ILE A 122 -10.78 -1.58 -12.40
C ILE A 122 -10.88 -0.76 -11.10
N VAL A 123 -9.84 -0.81 -10.26
CA VAL A 123 -9.81 -0.09 -8.98
C VAL A 123 -9.88 1.43 -9.20
N PRO A 124 -8.92 2.07 -9.90
CA PRO A 124 -8.97 3.51 -10.13
C PRO A 124 -10.10 3.97 -11.06
N ASN A 125 -10.46 3.18 -12.07
CA ASN A 125 -11.42 3.61 -13.10
C ASN A 125 -12.89 3.42 -12.70
N ASP A 126 -13.21 2.39 -11.91
CA ASP A 126 -14.60 2.02 -11.60
C ASP A 126 -14.85 1.94 -10.09
N LEU A 127 -14.14 1.10 -9.35
CA LEU A 127 -14.47 0.81 -7.94
C LEU A 127 -14.33 2.04 -7.02
N LEU A 128 -13.26 2.81 -7.20
CA LEU A 128 -13.01 4.02 -6.40
C LEU A 128 -14.05 5.13 -6.70
N PRO A 129 -14.31 5.49 -7.97
CA PRO A 129 -15.39 6.40 -8.32
C PRO A 129 -16.76 5.97 -7.79
N ILE A 130 -17.11 4.68 -7.91
CA ILE A 130 -18.36 4.13 -7.38
C ILE A 130 -18.45 4.38 -5.86
N LEU A 131 -17.40 4.06 -5.11
CA LEU A 131 -17.38 4.27 -3.66
C LEU A 131 -17.51 5.76 -3.27
N LEU A 132 -16.88 6.64 -4.04
CA LEU A 132 -16.95 8.09 -3.80
C LEU A 132 -18.33 8.67 -4.13
N SER A 133 -19.00 8.17 -5.18
CA SER A 133 -20.30 8.65 -5.62
C SER A 133 -21.48 8.08 -4.80
N THR A 134 -21.32 6.91 -4.19
CA THR A 134 -22.42 6.23 -3.48
C THR A 134 -22.84 6.93 -2.20
N GLN A 135 -24.14 7.20 -2.05
CA GLN A 135 -24.74 7.69 -0.82
C GLN A 135 -25.21 6.52 0.05
N ILE A 136 -24.70 6.43 1.28
CA ILE A 136 -24.97 5.30 2.20
C ILE A 136 -26.43 5.24 2.64
N GLU A 137 -27.15 6.37 2.61
CA GLU A 137 -28.58 6.45 2.95
C GLU A 137 -29.46 5.61 2.00
N ASN A 138 -29.05 5.49 0.73
CA ASN A 138 -29.76 4.70 -0.25
C ASN A 138 -29.41 3.22 -0.08
N LYS A 139 -30.44 2.38 0.17
CA LYS A 139 -30.25 0.92 0.36
C LYS A 139 -29.58 0.22 -0.84
N LYS A 140 -29.84 0.69 -2.06
CA LYS A 140 -29.22 0.13 -3.28
C LYS A 140 -27.74 0.48 -3.34
N ASP A 141 -27.42 1.76 -3.18
CA ASP A 141 -26.06 2.29 -3.26
C ASP A 141 -25.19 1.75 -2.12
N HIS A 142 -25.74 1.63 -0.90
CA HIS A 142 -25.06 0.98 0.22
C HIS A 142 -24.68 -0.47 -0.12
N ARG A 143 -25.56 -1.23 -0.79
CA ARG A 143 -25.26 -2.61 -1.19
C ARG A 143 -24.20 -2.69 -2.29
N VAL A 144 -24.20 -1.73 -3.22
CA VAL A 144 -23.16 -1.60 -4.24
C VAL A 144 -21.82 -1.28 -3.58
N ALA A 145 -21.78 -0.29 -2.69
CA ALA A 145 -20.57 0.10 -1.94
C ALA A 145 -19.99 -1.06 -1.12
N LEU A 146 -20.85 -1.85 -0.45
CA LEU A 146 -20.42 -3.06 0.25
C LEU A 146 -19.77 -4.09 -0.69
N LEU A 147 -20.33 -4.32 -1.87
CA LEU A 147 -19.74 -5.24 -2.86
C LEU A 147 -18.43 -4.70 -3.45
N CYS A 148 -18.32 -3.39 -3.66
CA CYS A 148 -17.07 -2.76 -4.06
C CYS A 148 -15.99 -2.91 -2.98
N ALA A 149 -16.32 -2.63 -1.71
CA ALA A 149 -15.42 -2.81 -0.59
C ALA A 149 -14.97 -4.28 -0.43
N ASP A 150 -15.90 -5.22 -0.62
CA ASP A 150 -15.64 -6.67 -0.59
C ASP A 150 -14.68 -7.09 -1.71
N LEU A 151 -14.85 -6.58 -2.94
CA LEU A 151 -13.92 -6.82 -4.03
C LEU A 151 -12.55 -6.17 -3.78
N ILE A 152 -12.50 -4.95 -3.24
CA ILE A 152 -11.25 -4.29 -2.84
C ILE A 152 -10.52 -5.10 -1.77
N ALA A 153 -11.23 -5.61 -0.77
CA ALA A 153 -10.64 -6.45 0.28
C ALA A 153 -10.01 -7.72 -0.31
N ALA A 154 -10.65 -8.33 -1.31
CA ALA A 154 -10.12 -9.49 -2.02
C ALA A 154 -8.86 -9.13 -2.83
N LEU A 155 -8.90 -8.05 -3.62
CA LEU A 155 -7.78 -7.61 -4.47
C LEU A 155 -6.55 -7.16 -3.68
N THR A 156 -6.77 -6.57 -2.50
CA THR A 156 -5.71 -6.07 -1.61
C THR A 156 -5.18 -7.13 -0.64
N TRP A 157 -5.71 -8.35 -0.66
CA TRP A 157 -5.27 -9.39 0.27
C TRP A 157 -3.78 -9.72 0.06
N PRO A 158 -2.90 -9.48 1.06
CA PRO A 158 -1.46 -9.56 0.85
C PRO A 158 -1.03 -10.97 0.45
N VAL A 159 -0.24 -11.06 -0.62
CA VAL A 159 0.36 -12.33 -1.07
C VAL A 159 1.62 -12.61 -0.25
N ASP A 160 1.63 -13.72 0.49
CA ASP A 160 2.81 -14.17 1.22
C ASP A 160 3.74 -14.95 0.30
N VAL A 161 4.55 -14.21 -0.46
CA VAL A 161 5.52 -14.77 -1.43
C VAL A 161 6.45 -15.79 -0.77
N ALA A 162 6.85 -15.58 0.49
CA ALA A 162 7.76 -16.49 1.18
C ALA A 162 7.08 -17.83 1.48
N LYS A 163 5.82 -17.79 1.90
CA LYS A 163 5.01 -18.99 2.13
C LYS A 163 4.72 -19.73 0.82
N GLU A 164 4.30 -19.01 -0.22
CA GLU A 164 4.02 -19.58 -1.56
C GLU A 164 5.26 -20.28 -2.15
N LEU A 165 6.44 -19.65 -2.05
CA LEU A 165 7.69 -20.27 -2.51
C LEU A 165 8.08 -21.50 -1.68
N LYS A 166 7.78 -21.49 -0.37
CA LYS A 166 8.06 -22.64 0.50
C LYS A 166 7.13 -23.81 0.16
N GLU A 167 5.84 -23.55 0.03
CA GLU A 167 4.84 -24.55 -0.38
C GLU A 167 5.21 -25.14 -1.73
N ALA A 168 5.61 -24.31 -2.70
CA ALA A 168 6.12 -24.76 -3.98
C ALA A 168 7.33 -25.71 -3.84
N CYS A 169 8.26 -25.43 -2.91
CA CYS A 169 9.44 -26.27 -2.69
C CYS A 169 9.14 -27.60 -2.00
N ASP A 170 8.07 -27.69 -1.22
CA ASP A 170 7.65 -28.89 -0.48
C ASP A 170 6.92 -29.91 -1.39
N ILE A 171 6.59 -29.55 -2.63
CA ILE A 171 5.95 -30.43 -3.62
C ILE A 171 6.94 -31.51 -4.10
N GLU A 172 6.54 -32.78 -3.93
CA GLU A 172 7.35 -33.95 -4.32
C GLU A 172 7.45 -34.12 -5.85
N ASP A 173 6.39 -33.79 -6.59
CA ASP A 173 6.41 -33.83 -8.05
C ASP A 173 7.25 -32.67 -8.60
N GLU A 174 8.36 -33.04 -9.24
CA GLU A 174 9.30 -32.09 -9.81
C GLU A 174 8.73 -31.31 -11.01
N GLU A 175 7.62 -31.77 -11.63
CA GLU A 175 6.90 -31.02 -12.66
C GLU A 175 6.00 -29.93 -12.08
N GLU A 176 5.29 -30.22 -11.00
CA GLU A 176 4.37 -29.29 -10.32
C GLU A 176 5.15 -28.23 -9.51
N ARG A 177 6.22 -28.64 -8.82
CA ARG A 177 7.17 -27.71 -8.16
C ARG A 177 7.72 -26.66 -9.12
N ARG A 178 8.06 -27.05 -10.36
CA ARG A 178 8.56 -26.10 -11.36
C ARG A 178 7.49 -25.15 -11.87
N GLN A 179 6.24 -25.59 -11.94
CA GLN A 179 5.12 -24.74 -12.33
C GLN A 179 4.91 -23.64 -11.29
N ALA A 180 4.85 -24.02 -10.02
CA ALA A 180 4.66 -23.10 -8.89
C ALA A 180 5.83 -22.11 -8.73
N THR A 181 7.09 -22.56 -8.88
CA THR A 181 8.27 -21.68 -8.77
C THR A 181 8.47 -20.70 -9.94
N ASN A 182 7.92 -20.99 -11.13
CA ASN A 182 8.03 -20.13 -12.32
C ASN A 182 6.93 -19.04 -12.40
N ILE A 183 6.14 -18.86 -11.34
CA ILE A 183 5.11 -17.83 -11.30
C ILE A 183 5.75 -16.49 -10.95
N ASP A 184 5.43 -15.46 -11.74
CA ASP A 184 5.90 -14.10 -11.48
C ASP A 184 5.06 -13.44 -10.39
N PHE A 185 5.45 -13.65 -9.13
CA PHE A 185 4.83 -13.00 -7.98
C PHE A 185 5.13 -11.50 -7.89
N SER A 186 6.20 -11.01 -8.52
CA SER A 186 6.58 -9.59 -8.45
C SER A 186 5.51 -8.69 -9.06
N SER A 187 5.03 -9.04 -10.26
CA SER A 187 3.98 -8.25 -10.92
C SER A 187 2.64 -8.26 -10.17
N LEU A 188 2.34 -9.30 -9.41
CA LEU A 188 1.15 -9.34 -8.54
C LEU A 188 1.31 -8.36 -7.36
N VAL A 189 2.46 -8.39 -6.68
CA VAL A 189 2.77 -7.47 -5.59
C VAL A 189 2.78 -6.02 -6.07
N ASP A 190 3.38 -5.76 -7.25
CA ASP A 190 3.35 -4.44 -7.89
C ASP A 190 1.91 -3.97 -8.16
N GLY A 191 1.04 -4.87 -8.62
CA GLY A 191 -0.38 -4.56 -8.81
C GLY A 191 -1.09 -4.20 -7.51
N GLN A 192 -0.81 -4.93 -6.41
CA GLN A 192 -1.36 -4.62 -5.09
C GLN A 192 -0.89 -3.28 -4.55
N LEU A 193 0.38 -2.92 -4.78
CA LEU A 193 0.91 -1.61 -4.41
C LEU A 193 0.27 -0.48 -5.22
N SER A 194 0.02 -0.69 -6.50
CA SER A 194 -0.76 0.26 -7.31
C SER A 194 -2.14 0.47 -6.73
N TYR A 195 -2.84 -0.60 -6.31
CA TYR A 195 -4.15 -0.47 -5.66
C TYR A 195 -4.07 0.33 -4.35
N LYS A 196 -3.07 0.05 -3.50
CA LYS A 196 -2.84 0.83 -2.27
C LYS A 196 -2.66 2.31 -2.60
N ARG A 197 -1.79 2.61 -3.57
CA ARG A 197 -1.53 3.99 -4.01
C ARG A 197 -2.81 4.69 -4.46
N ASP A 198 -3.61 4.05 -5.29
CA ASP A 198 -4.82 4.68 -5.85
C ASP A 198 -5.90 4.86 -4.76
N ILE A 199 -6.06 3.90 -3.84
CA ILE A 199 -6.97 4.00 -2.68
C ILE A 199 -6.56 5.16 -1.75
N VAL A 200 -5.25 5.26 -1.44
CA VAL A 200 -4.71 6.32 -0.59
C VAL A 200 -4.89 7.67 -1.29
N ARG A 201 -4.45 7.83 -2.54
CA ARG A 201 -4.55 9.12 -3.25
C ARG A 201 -5.97 9.66 -3.37
N THR A 202 -6.93 8.78 -3.63
CA THR A 202 -8.34 9.18 -3.76
C THR A 202 -9.02 9.45 -2.42
N GLY A 203 -8.40 9.07 -1.29
CA GLY A 203 -9.01 9.20 0.04
C GLY A 203 -10.22 8.28 0.24
N ALA A 204 -10.27 7.16 -0.50
CA ALA A 204 -11.41 6.24 -0.48
C ALA A 204 -11.62 5.51 0.86
N MET A 205 -10.63 5.58 1.76
CA MET A 205 -10.81 5.13 3.14
C MET A 205 -11.93 5.83 3.88
N GLY A 206 -12.20 7.11 3.60
CA GLY A 206 -13.33 7.82 4.20
C GLY A 206 -14.67 7.14 3.88
N PRO A 207 -15.05 6.99 2.59
CA PRO A 207 -16.21 6.21 2.18
C PRO A 207 -16.27 4.79 2.74
N ILE A 208 -15.16 4.04 2.71
CA ILE A 208 -15.09 2.68 3.24
C ILE A 208 -15.37 2.67 4.74
N PHE A 209 -14.78 3.59 5.49
CA PHE A 209 -14.99 3.71 6.93
C PHE A 209 -16.44 4.09 7.25
N ARG A 210 -17.09 4.97 6.46
CA ARG A 210 -18.50 5.31 6.67
C ARG A 210 -19.45 4.10 6.60
N LEU A 211 -19.07 2.99 5.94
CA LEU A 211 -19.85 1.75 5.92
C LEU A 211 -19.97 1.09 7.30
N ILE A 212 -18.99 1.31 8.19
CA ILE A 212 -18.94 0.71 9.53
C ILE A 212 -19.83 1.47 10.54
N VAL A 213 -20.01 2.77 10.33
CA VAL A 213 -20.70 3.69 11.24
C VAL A 213 -22.13 3.23 11.60
N PRO A 214 -23.03 2.94 10.65
CA PRO A 214 -24.40 2.53 10.98
C PRO A 214 -24.47 1.17 11.69
N VAL A 215 -23.42 0.35 11.58
CA VAL A 215 -23.35 -0.95 12.23
C VAL A 215 -22.88 -0.81 13.68
N ILE A 216 -21.86 0.00 13.93
CA ILE A 216 -21.30 0.19 15.28
C ILE A 216 -22.28 0.95 16.18
N GLN A 217 -23.10 1.84 15.63
CA GLN A 217 -24.15 2.53 16.39
C GLN A 217 -25.18 1.59 17.03
N LYS A 218 -25.36 0.38 16.48
CA LYS A 218 -26.23 -0.64 17.08
C LYS A 218 -25.51 -1.30 18.26
N PRO A 219 -26.18 -1.57 19.39
CA PRO A 219 -25.58 -2.34 20.48
C PRO A 219 -25.32 -3.79 20.04
N LYS A 220 -24.33 -4.45 20.69
CA LYS A 220 -23.92 -5.84 20.39
C LYS A 220 -25.10 -6.80 20.13
N ASN A 221 -26.14 -6.74 20.96
CA ASN A 221 -27.26 -7.68 20.94
C ASN A 221 -28.21 -7.48 19.74
N GLU A 222 -28.20 -6.30 19.11
CA GLU A 222 -29.04 -5.98 17.95
C GLU A 222 -28.31 -6.13 16.62
N ARG A 223 -27.00 -6.39 16.66
CA ARG A 223 -26.18 -6.61 15.45
C ARG A 223 -26.51 -7.98 14.87
N THR A 224 -26.74 -8.00 13.55
CA THR A 224 -26.90 -9.24 12.79
C THR A 224 -25.54 -9.76 12.34
N GLU A 225 -25.44 -11.04 11.97
CA GLU A 225 -24.20 -11.61 11.38
C GLU A 225 -23.73 -10.81 10.14
N LYS A 226 -24.66 -10.22 9.38
CA LYS A 226 -24.31 -9.35 8.25
C LYS A 226 -23.60 -8.09 8.71
N ASP A 227 -24.11 -7.47 9.79
CA ASP A 227 -23.49 -6.29 10.40
C ASP A 227 -22.07 -6.65 10.89
N GLU A 228 -21.90 -7.79 11.57
CA GLU A 228 -20.59 -8.24 12.04
C GLU A 228 -19.58 -8.51 10.90
N ASN A 229 -20.08 -9.02 9.78
CA ASN A 229 -19.28 -9.20 8.57
C ASN A 229 -18.84 -7.88 7.96
N VAL A 230 -19.64 -6.81 8.04
CA VAL A 230 -19.25 -5.47 7.57
C VAL A 230 -18.11 -4.91 8.43
N ILE A 231 -18.18 -5.03 9.76
CA ILE A 231 -17.09 -4.64 10.65
C ILE A 231 -15.82 -5.42 10.29
N SER A 232 -15.94 -6.74 10.16
CA SER A 232 -14.82 -7.61 9.79
C SER A 232 -14.22 -7.19 8.46
N LEU A 233 -15.05 -6.93 7.44
CA LEU A 233 -14.61 -6.52 6.11
C LEU A 233 -13.78 -5.24 6.15
N VAL A 234 -14.28 -4.18 6.79
CA VAL A 234 -13.59 -2.89 6.87
C VAL A 234 -12.26 -3.01 7.62
N LEU A 235 -12.23 -3.74 8.74
CA LEU A 235 -10.99 -3.99 9.48
C LEU A 235 -9.97 -4.79 8.65
N HIS A 236 -10.42 -5.77 7.86
CA HIS A 236 -9.53 -6.51 6.96
C HIS A 236 -8.97 -5.63 5.84
N ILE A 237 -9.74 -4.69 5.29
CA ILE A 237 -9.23 -3.72 4.31
C ILE A 237 -8.11 -2.88 4.94
N ILE A 238 -8.33 -2.34 6.15
CA ILE A 238 -7.31 -1.56 6.87
C ILE A 238 -6.05 -2.42 7.10
N ARG A 239 -6.23 -3.65 7.60
CA ARG A 239 -5.12 -4.57 7.82
C ARG A 239 -4.36 -4.88 6.53
N ASN A 240 -5.07 -5.14 5.44
CA ASN A 240 -4.49 -5.46 4.14
C ASN A 240 -3.63 -4.31 3.62
N LEU A 241 -4.16 -3.09 3.66
CA LEU A 241 -3.44 -1.89 3.19
C LEU A 241 -2.19 -1.60 4.02
N LEU A 242 -2.22 -1.84 5.34
CA LEU A 242 -1.03 -1.74 6.21
C LEU A 242 -0.01 -2.85 5.96
N ALA A 243 -0.45 -4.04 5.54
CA ALA A 243 0.43 -5.16 5.28
C ALA A 243 1.27 -5.00 4.00
N LEU A 244 0.74 -4.25 3.02
CA LEU A 244 1.44 -3.94 1.78
C LEU A 244 2.58 -2.96 2.05
N ARG A 245 3.82 -3.43 1.86
CA ARG A 245 5.03 -2.64 2.14
C ARG A 245 5.41 -1.72 0.99
N ASP A 246 5.79 -0.51 1.35
CA ASP A 246 6.27 0.48 0.40
C ASP A 246 7.57 0.05 -0.27
N LYS A 247 7.78 0.53 -1.49
CA LYS A 247 9.05 0.31 -2.19
C LYS A 247 10.14 1.20 -1.59
N PRO A 248 11.38 0.71 -1.48
CA PRO A 248 12.47 1.54 -1.00
C PRO A 248 12.64 2.77 -1.89
N ALA A 249 12.89 3.93 -1.28
CA ALA A 249 13.02 5.23 -1.95
C ALA A 249 14.18 5.31 -2.97
N SER A 250 14.95 4.24 -3.16
CA SER A 250 16.04 4.13 -4.12
C SER A 250 15.58 3.31 -5.33
N GLY A 251 15.05 3.99 -6.36
CA GLY A 251 14.62 3.37 -7.61
C GLY A 251 13.54 4.17 -8.37
N PRO A 252 13.09 3.67 -9.54
CA PRO A 252 11.89 4.19 -10.19
C PRO A 252 10.65 3.90 -9.31
N GLY A 253 9.84 4.91 -9.01
CA GLY A 253 8.65 4.77 -8.15
C GLY A 253 8.73 5.46 -6.79
N ILE A 254 9.42 6.61 -6.70
CA ILE A 254 9.53 7.43 -5.46
C ILE A 254 8.16 7.75 -4.86
N GLU A 255 7.13 7.91 -5.69
CA GLU A 255 5.77 8.17 -5.21
C GLU A 255 5.14 6.99 -4.44
N GLU A 256 5.72 5.79 -4.54
CA GLU A 256 5.28 4.58 -3.83
C GLU A 256 6.05 4.38 -2.51
N SER A 257 6.97 5.28 -2.16
CA SER A 257 7.81 5.21 -0.96
C SER A 257 7.24 5.91 0.26
N HIS A 258 6.19 6.73 0.09
CA HIS A 258 5.52 7.48 1.16
C HIS A 258 4.09 6.99 1.45
N LEU A 259 3.66 5.89 0.82
CA LEU A 259 2.28 5.41 0.89
C LEU A 259 1.84 5.03 2.30
N GLN A 260 2.74 4.46 3.10
CA GLN A 260 2.47 4.11 4.48
C GLN A 260 2.27 5.36 5.33
N SER A 261 3.11 6.37 5.17
CA SER A 261 2.99 7.66 5.89
C SER A 261 1.69 8.36 5.53
N ASP A 262 1.36 8.44 4.24
CA ASP A 262 0.12 9.05 3.76
C ASP A 262 -1.11 8.30 4.28
N PHE A 263 -1.06 6.97 4.29
CA PHE A 263 -2.15 6.14 4.81
C PHE A 263 -2.34 6.34 6.32
N ILE A 264 -1.26 6.43 7.11
CA ILE A 264 -1.34 6.72 8.55
C ILE A 264 -1.98 8.08 8.81
N GLN A 265 -1.61 9.11 8.04
CA GLN A 265 -2.25 10.42 8.13
C GLN A 265 -3.75 10.35 7.82
N GLN A 266 -4.16 9.52 6.84
CA GLN A 266 -5.58 9.31 6.54
C GLN A 266 -6.33 8.56 7.64
N LEU A 267 -5.72 7.53 8.24
CA LEU A 267 -6.31 6.82 9.38
C LEU A 267 -6.58 7.79 10.54
N SER A 268 -5.66 8.70 10.80
CA SER A 268 -5.83 9.78 11.79
C SER A 268 -6.92 10.76 11.38
N LYS A 269 -6.87 11.30 10.15
CA LYS A 269 -7.84 12.29 9.64
C LYS A 269 -9.29 11.81 9.70
N PHE A 270 -9.53 10.52 9.45
CA PHE A 270 -10.88 9.93 9.48
C PHE A 270 -11.30 9.40 10.85
N GLY A 271 -10.49 9.57 11.91
CA GLY A 271 -10.81 9.10 13.27
C GLY A 271 -10.78 7.57 13.41
N ILE A 272 -10.05 6.86 12.53
CA ILE A 272 -9.98 5.40 12.55
C ILE A 272 -9.17 4.92 13.75
N PHE A 273 -8.14 5.66 14.16
CA PHE A 273 -7.37 5.33 15.37
C PHE A 273 -8.22 5.38 16.64
N ASP A 274 -9.12 6.36 16.76
CA ASP A 274 -10.03 6.44 17.91
C ASP A 274 -10.93 5.20 18.00
N LEU A 275 -11.43 4.72 16.85
CA LEU A 275 -12.17 3.47 16.82
C LEU A 275 -11.28 2.28 17.23
N LEU A 276 -10.08 2.15 16.68
CA LEU A 276 -9.18 1.04 17.01
C LEU A 276 -8.80 1.02 18.49
N ILE A 277 -8.54 2.19 19.08
CA ILE A 277 -8.28 2.34 20.51
C ILE A 277 -9.53 1.93 21.30
N HIS A 278 -10.71 2.43 20.93
CA HIS A 278 -11.98 2.04 21.55
C HIS A 278 -12.21 0.52 21.53
N MET A 279 -11.99 -0.12 20.38
CA MET A 279 -12.08 -1.57 20.25
C MET A 279 -11.01 -2.32 21.07
N SER A 280 -9.87 -1.69 21.34
CA SER A 280 -8.76 -2.28 22.12
C SER A 280 -8.94 -2.18 23.64
N HIS A 281 -9.82 -1.30 24.14
CA HIS A 281 -10.09 -1.18 25.58
C HIS A 281 -10.68 -2.46 26.20
N GLY A 282 -11.26 -3.34 25.37
CA GLY A 282 -11.88 -4.60 25.78
C GLY A 282 -11.02 -5.83 25.54
N SER A 283 -10.37 -6.38 26.58
CA SER A 283 -9.53 -7.57 26.42
C SER A 283 -10.31 -8.90 26.47
N ASN A 284 -11.55 -8.87 26.97
CA ASN A 284 -12.34 -10.09 27.14
C ASN A 284 -13.03 -10.47 25.83
N ARG A 285 -13.00 -11.77 25.47
CA ARG A 285 -13.68 -12.28 24.26
C ARG A 285 -15.19 -12.04 24.28
N PHE A 286 -15.78 -11.95 25.47
CA PHE A 286 -17.22 -11.68 25.65
C PHE A 286 -17.59 -10.20 25.57
N ASP A 287 -16.59 -9.32 25.48
CA ASP A 287 -16.81 -7.89 25.35
C ASP A 287 -17.43 -7.53 23.99
N GLU A 288 -17.91 -6.30 23.84
CA GLU A 288 -18.58 -5.78 22.65
C GLU A 288 -17.80 -6.02 21.36
N PHE A 289 -16.47 -5.86 21.43
CA PHE A 289 -15.57 -5.98 20.29
C PHE A 289 -14.63 -7.20 20.33
N GLY A 290 -14.80 -8.08 21.32
CA GLY A 290 -13.87 -9.17 21.62
C GLY A 290 -13.57 -10.12 20.45
N GLN A 291 -14.50 -10.25 19.49
CA GLN A 291 -14.31 -11.09 18.30
C GLN A 291 -13.30 -10.52 17.28
N TRP A 292 -13.09 -9.20 17.29
CA TRP A 292 -12.17 -8.53 16.37
C TRP A 292 -10.79 -8.26 16.97
N ASN A 293 -10.57 -8.60 18.25
CA ASN A 293 -9.31 -8.34 18.96
C ASN A 293 -8.07 -8.83 18.19
N MET A 294 -8.14 -10.00 17.54
CA MET A 294 -7.03 -10.52 16.74
C MET A 294 -6.75 -9.70 15.48
N ILE A 295 -7.80 -9.18 14.83
CA ILE A 295 -7.66 -8.34 13.63
C ILE A 295 -7.09 -6.98 14.04
N VAL A 296 -7.60 -6.40 15.12
CA VAL A 296 -7.11 -5.13 15.67
C VAL A 296 -5.65 -5.25 16.12
N LEU A 297 -5.27 -6.36 16.78
CA LEU A 297 -3.88 -6.63 17.13
C LEU A 297 -2.98 -6.71 15.89
N ASN A 298 -3.43 -7.37 14.83
CA ASN A 298 -2.68 -7.41 13.57
C ASN A 298 -2.55 -6.02 12.95
N ILE A 299 -3.59 -5.17 13.03
CA ILE A 299 -3.53 -3.79 12.55
C ILE A 299 -2.43 -3.02 13.30
N TRP A 300 -2.40 -3.11 14.63
CA TRP A 300 -1.37 -2.48 15.46
C TRP A 300 0.03 -3.03 15.15
N ASP A 301 0.18 -4.35 14.99
CA ASP A 301 1.45 -4.95 14.62
C ASP A 301 1.94 -4.42 13.27
N HIS A 302 1.10 -4.36 12.24
CA HIS A 302 1.50 -3.82 10.94
C HIS A 302 1.78 -2.30 10.96
N LEU A 303 1.18 -1.56 11.89
CA LEU A 303 1.43 -0.12 12.06
C LEU A 303 2.83 0.13 12.65
N PHE A 304 3.22 -0.64 13.66
CA PHE A 304 4.47 -0.43 14.41
C PHE A 304 5.63 -1.31 13.93
N ARG A 305 5.38 -2.28 13.04
CA ARG A 305 6.43 -3.17 12.52
C ARG A 305 7.49 -2.36 11.77
N GLY A 306 8.73 -2.45 12.26
CA GLY A 306 9.87 -1.75 11.67
C GLY A 306 10.05 -0.31 12.15
N VAL A 307 9.30 0.10 13.19
CA VAL A 307 9.51 1.36 13.89
C VAL A 307 10.16 1.06 15.25
N ASP A 308 11.31 1.67 15.51
CA ASP A 308 11.98 1.55 16.80
C ASP A 308 11.30 2.45 17.83
N ALA A 309 11.07 1.92 19.04
CA ALA A 309 10.39 2.66 20.11
C ALA A 309 11.18 3.90 20.55
N GLU A 310 12.51 3.84 20.49
CA GLU A 310 13.40 4.97 20.80
C GLU A 310 13.17 6.13 19.82
N ASP A 311 13.04 5.85 18.52
CA ASP A 311 12.77 6.88 17.51
C ASP A 311 11.41 7.58 17.73
N LEU A 312 10.40 6.86 18.25
CA LEU A 312 9.09 7.43 18.59
C LEU A 312 9.15 8.33 19.84
N ILE A 313 9.88 7.90 20.87
CA ILE A 313 10.04 8.68 22.10
C ILE A 313 10.86 9.93 21.83
N ASP A 314 11.92 9.82 21.03
CA ASP A 314 12.73 10.97 20.62
C ASP A 314 11.87 11.96 19.81
N ALA A 315 10.93 11.48 18.98
CA ALA A 315 9.98 12.35 18.29
C ALA A 315 9.03 13.09 19.26
N GLU A 316 8.54 12.44 20.33
CA GLU A 316 7.65 13.04 21.33
C GLU A 316 8.39 14.05 22.23
N THR A 317 9.63 13.74 22.63
CA THR A 317 10.49 14.63 23.43
C THR A 317 10.85 15.93 22.67
N CYS A 318 10.59 15.97 21.36
CA CYS A 318 10.78 17.13 20.49
C CYS A 318 9.51 18.00 20.32
N VAL A 319 8.36 17.60 20.87
CA VAL A 319 7.15 18.43 21.03
C VAL A 319 7.02 18.82 22.50
N GLY A 320 8.08 19.37 23.08
CA GLY A 320 8.05 19.92 24.42
C GLY A 320 7.56 21.37 24.41
N THR A 321 6.50 21.67 25.16
CA THR A 321 6.23 23.03 25.64
C THR A 321 7.24 23.40 26.71
N ASN A 322 7.97 24.50 26.54
CA ASN A 322 8.71 25.09 27.65
C ASN A 322 7.74 25.68 28.70
N ASP A 323 8.23 26.00 29.91
CA ASP A 323 7.47 26.62 31.02
C ASP A 323 6.74 27.94 30.66
N THR A 324 6.95 28.47 29.45
CA THR A 324 6.31 29.68 28.90
C THR A 324 5.20 29.43 27.88
N GLY A 325 4.85 28.16 27.56
CA GLY A 325 3.68 27.82 26.73
C GLY A 325 3.85 28.00 25.22
N GLU A 326 5.05 28.27 24.72
CA GLU A 326 5.33 28.35 23.28
C GLU A 326 5.68 26.98 22.69
N THR A 327 5.02 26.61 21.59
CA THR A 327 5.26 25.38 20.81
C THR A 327 6.46 25.58 19.89
N ILE A 328 7.59 24.92 20.18
CA ILE A 328 8.78 24.98 19.33
C ILE A 328 8.69 23.88 18.27
N SER A 329 8.66 24.25 17.00
CA SER A 329 8.57 23.33 15.87
C SER A 329 9.89 22.64 15.52
N THR A 330 9.82 21.31 15.43
CA THR A 330 10.41 20.30 14.50
C THR A 330 11.80 20.45 13.85
N VAL A 331 12.45 21.61 13.78
CA VAL A 331 13.70 21.76 12.97
C VAL A 331 14.97 21.45 13.78
N LYS A 332 14.97 21.71 15.09
CA LYS A 332 16.22 21.65 15.89
C LYS A 332 16.75 20.24 16.19
N ALA A 333 15.90 19.21 16.15
CA ALA A 333 16.30 17.83 16.46
C ALA A 333 16.82 17.08 15.23
N SER A 334 16.20 17.28 14.06
CA SER A 334 16.70 16.78 12.78
C SER A 334 18.07 17.36 12.45
N ASP A 335 18.30 18.63 12.75
CA ASP A 335 19.59 19.30 12.50
C ASP A 335 20.71 18.72 13.38
N LYS A 336 20.43 18.42 14.65
CA LYS A 336 21.41 17.77 15.55
C LYS A 336 21.69 16.32 15.15
N LYS A 337 20.65 15.55 14.78
CA LYS A 337 20.81 14.17 14.28
C LYS A 337 21.59 14.18 12.97
N LEU A 338 21.28 15.10 12.05
CA LEU A 338 22.02 15.29 10.80
C LEU A 338 23.47 15.70 11.06
N GLU A 339 23.73 16.64 11.97
CA GLU A 339 25.08 17.06 12.34
C GLU A 339 25.90 15.88 12.88
N SER A 340 25.33 15.06 13.77
CA SER A 340 26.00 13.85 14.26
C SER A 340 26.30 12.85 13.15
N LEU A 341 25.35 12.62 12.23
CA LEU A 341 25.55 11.71 11.09
C LEU A 341 26.61 12.22 10.11
N LEU A 342 26.66 13.54 9.86
CA LEU A 342 27.68 14.15 9.03
C LEU A 342 29.07 14.05 9.67
N LEU A 343 29.17 14.21 10.99
CA LEU A 343 30.42 14.00 11.73
C LEU A 343 30.89 12.55 11.64
N ASP A 344 29.99 11.58 11.79
CA ASP A 344 30.30 10.16 11.66
C ASP A 344 30.72 9.79 10.23
N GLU A 345 30.02 10.31 9.21
CA GLU A 345 30.40 10.14 7.82
C GLU A 345 31.79 10.73 7.56
N GLU A 346 32.08 11.92 8.08
CA GLU A 346 33.38 12.56 7.90
C GLU A 346 34.50 11.75 8.57
N GLN A 347 34.25 11.20 9.76
CA GLN A 347 35.18 10.31 10.45
C GLN A 347 35.41 9.00 9.68
N ALA A 348 34.35 8.38 9.17
CA ALA A 348 34.44 7.17 8.35
C ALA A 348 35.21 7.45 7.04
N ARG A 349 34.95 8.60 6.40
CA ARG A 349 35.67 9.05 5.21
C ARG A 349 37.14 9.28 5.49
N LYS A 350 37.50 9.91 6.62
CA LYS A 350 38.89 10.11 7.06
C LYS A 350 39.58 8.77 7.33
N ALA A 351 38.91 7.82 7.98
CA ALA A 351 39.45 6.48 8.24
C ALA A 351 39.69 5.69 6.94
N LYS A 352 38.75 5.76 5.98
CA LYS A 352 38.89 5.17 4.64
C LYS A 352 40.03 5.82 3.85
N ALA A 353 40.16 7.14 3.91
CA ALA A 353 41.26 7.87 3.27
C ALA A 353 42.63 7.48 3.84
N ARG A 354 42.76 7.26 5.15
CA ARG A 354 44.00 6.78 5.78
C ARG A 354 44.42 5.38 5.32
N LYS A 355 43.46 4.50 5.05
CA LYS A 355 43.69 3.14 4.54
C LYS A 355 43.77 3.08 3.01
N SER A 356 43.43 4.17 2.33
CA SER A 356 43.44 4.25 0.86
C SER A 356 44.88 4.36 0.35
N THR A 357 45.11 3.84 -0.85
CA THR A 357 46.42 3.95 -1.50
C THR A 357 46.65 5.41 -1.87
N THR A 358 47.78 5.98 -1.46
CA THR A 358 48.14 7.36 -1.84
C THR A 358 48.55 7.48 -3.32
N ARG A 359 48.70 6.34 -4.00
CA ARG A 359 49.13 6.23 -5.40
C ARG A 359 48.08 5.47 -6.20
N HIS A 360 48.09 5.67 -7.51
CA HIS A 360 47.17 5.00 -8.42
C HIS A 360 47.29 3.47 -8.34
N SER A 361 46.21 2.76 -8.70
CA SER A 361 46.13 1.30 -8.64
C SER A 361 47.27 0.55 -9.38
N ARG A 362 47.89 1.16 -10.40
CA ARG A 362 49.01 0.58 -11.17
C ARG A 362 50.39 0.68 -10.48
N PHE A 363 50.48 1.22 -9.27
CA PHE A 363 51.76 1.35 -8.56
C PHE A 363 52.09 0.02 -7.85
N GLY A 364 52.76 -0.89 -8.57
CA GLY A 364 53.00 -2.27 -8.15
C GLY A 364 54.21 -2.45 -7.23
N THR A 365 54.10 -2.03 -5.97
CA THR A 365 55.13 -2.33 -4.96
C THR A 365 54.86 -3.69 -4.30
N THR A 366 55.85 -4.58 -4.30
CA THR A 366 55.80 -5.87 -3.59
C THR A 366 56.53 -5.79 -2.25
N LEU A 367 55.90 -6.28 -1.18
CA LEU A 367 56.49 -6.37 0.16
C LEU A 367 56.73 -7.85 0.53
N SER A 368 57.96 -8.18 0.92
CA SER A 368 58.29 -9.47 1.54
C SER A 368 58.45 -9.29 3.05
N VAL A 369 57.59 -9.92 3.85
CA VAL A 369 57.68 -9.89 5.31
C VAL A 369 58.17 -11.26 5.80
N THR A 370 59.31 -11.29 6.48
CA THR A 370 59.83 -12.48 7.14
C THR A 370 59.53 -12.42 8.63
N THR A 371 58.68 -13.33 9.12
CA THR A 371 58.39 -13.47 10.55
C THR A 371 59.32 -14.50 11.18
N VAL A 372 59.93 -14.17 12.31
CA VAL A 372 60.83 -15.09 13.04
C VAL A 372 59.99 -16.17 13.75
N SER A 373 60.12 -17.42 13.32
CA SER A 373 59.59 -18.57 14.09
C SER A 373 60.62 -18.96 15.16
N LEU A 374 60.38 -18.60 16.42
CA LEU A 374 61.13 -19.18 17.53
C LEU A 374 60.75 -20.67 17.66
N PHE A 375 61.59 -21.57 17.15
CA PHE A 375 61.44 -23.01 17.36
C PHE A 375 61.87 -23.36 18.80
N PHE A 376 60.92 -23.73 19.64
CA PHE A 376 61.16 -24.35 20.95
C PHE A 376 61.58 -25.81 20.71
N LEU A 377 62.83 -26.18 21.04
CA LEU A 377 63.29 -27.56 20.98
C LEU A 377 62.80 -28.34 22.22
N PRO A 378 62.11 -29.48 22.09
CA PRO A 378 61.80 -30.35 23.21
C PRO A 378 63.03 -31.18 23.61
N ASN A 379 63.30 -31.23 24.93
CA ASN A 379 64.31 -32.09 25.56
C ASN A 379 64.19 -33.54 25.09
N GLN A 380 65.27 -34.08 24.51
CA GLN A 380 65.45 -35.52 24.31
C GLN A 380 65.86 -36.16 25.64
N LEU A 381 65.02 -37.03 26.19
CA LEU A 381 65.38 -37.99 27.23
C LEU A 381 66.33 -39.04 26.64
N THR A 382 67.54 -39.14 27.19
CA THR A 382 68.40 -40.31 27.08
C THR A 382 67.97 -41.38 28.09
N PHE A 383 68.12 -42.65 27.69
CA PHE A 383 67.86 -43.89 28.44
C PHE A 383 68.34 -43.90 29.90
#